data_AF-A0A2X2M7S8-F1
#
_entry.id   AF-A0A2X2M7S8-F1
#
_cell.length_a   1.000
_cell.length_b   1.000
_cell.length_c   1.000
_cell.angle_alpha   90.00
_cell.angle_beta   90.00
_cell.angle_gamma   90.00
#
_symmetry.space_group_name_H-M   'P 1'
#
loop_
_entity.id
_entity.type
_entity.pdbx_description
1 polymer ?
#
loop_
_entity_poly.entity_id
_entity_poly.type
_entity_poly.pdbx_seq_one_letter_code
_entity_poly.pdbx_strand_id
1 'polypeptide(L)'
;MHARAKVEKGVKWITDKAAVEGDEAKEYWLCWVTTERNEQGPYYAGLTACYLLVNKAIRRGYKSMPEHVNMMDKSMKHHIIIDQIGDENKAILKDFLMNHDEGMWKHSSDALHQAFN
;
A
#
# COMPACT_ATOMS: atom_id res chain seq x y z
N MET A 1 4.22 3.32 -7.32
CA MET A 1 3.24 4.39 -7.58
C MET A 1 2.06 3.80 -8.34
N HIS A 2 0.83 4.03 -7.86
CA HIS A 2 -0.41 3.48 -8.42
C HIS A 2 -0.48 3.67 -9.94
N ALA A 3 -0.93 2.65 -10.67
CA ALA A 3 -1.01 2.59 -12.14
C ALA A 3 0.35 2.66 -12.89
N ARG A 4 1.47 2.69 -12.17
CA ARG A 4 2.84 2.65 -12.74
C ARG A 4 3.64 1.43 -12.28
N ALA A 5 3.08 0.59 -11.43
CA ALA A 5 3.79 -0.58 -10.94
C ALA A 5 3.90 -1.65 -12.03
N LYS A 6 5.11 -2.19 -12.25
CA LYS A 6 5.37 -3.26 -13.23
C LYS A 6 4.48 -4.50 -13.00
N VAL A 7 3.98 -4.68 -11.78
CA VAL A 7 3.06 -5.76 -11.40
C VAL A 7 1.65 -5.58 -12.00
N GLU A 8 1.19 -4.34 -12.18
CA GLU A 8 -0.15 -4.04 -12.70
C GLU A 8 -0.21 -4.07 -14.23
N LYS A 9 0.95 -4.08 -14.91
CA LYS A 9 1.05 -4.01 -16.37
C LYS A 9 0.84 -5.39 -17.01
N GLY A 10 -0.06 -5.46 -17.98
CA GLY A 10 -0.27 -6.64 -18.82
C GLY A 10 -1.11 -7.74 -18.18
N VAL A 11 -1.83 -7.41 -17.10
CA VAL A 11 -2.67 -8.30 -16.30
C VAL A 11 -4.14 -7.86 -16.42
N LYS A 12 -5.06 -8.81 -16.56
CA LYS A 12 -6.51 -8.55 -16.53
C LYS A 12 -7.04 -8.69 -15.10
N TRP A 13 -7.59 -7.60 -14.56
CA TRP A 13 -8.19 -7.55 -13.23
C TRP A 13 -9.57 -8.23 -13.22
N ILE A 14 -9.77 -9.14 -12.27
CA ILE A 14 -11.02 -9.87 -12.05
C ILE A 14 -11.40 -9.85 -10.57
N THR A 15 -12.67 -10.12 -10.28
CA THR A 15 -13.22 -10.15 -8.91
C THR A 15 -13.22 -11.55 -8.30
N ASP A 16 -12.89 -12.58 -9.08
CA ASP A 16 -12.77 -13.95 -8.59
C ASP A 16 -11.31 -14.22 -8.20
N LYS A 17 -11.05 -14.38 -6.90
CA LYS A 17 -9.71 -14.67 -6.37
C LYS A 17 -9.24 -16.07 -6.78
N ALA A 18 -10.12 -17.06 -6.76
CA ALA A 18 -9.78 -18.46 -7.05
C ALA A 18 -9.27 -18.63 -8.48
N ALA A 19 -9.80 -17.86 -9.43
CA ALA A 19 -9.34 -17.84 -10.83
C ALA A 19 -7.95 -17.19 -11.02
N VAL A 20 -7.35 -16.61 -9.98
CA VAL A 20 -5.98 -16.05 -9.99
C VAL A 20 -5.00 -16.92 -9.20
N GLU A 21 -5.49 -17.71 -8.26
CA GLU A 21 -4.70 -18.65 -7.47
C GLU A 21 -4.04 -19.72 -8.34
N GLY A 22 -3.01 -20.38 -7.79
CA GLY A 22 -2.26 -21.44 -8.46
C GLY A 22 -0.77 -21.14 -8.52
N ASP A 23 -0.06 -21.93 -9.32
CA ASP A 23 1.38 -21.83 -9.47
C ASP A 23 1.77 -20.43 -9.98
N GLU A 24 2.80 -19.85 -9.37
CA GLU A 24 3.30 -18.49 -9.63
C GLU A 24 2.38 -17.32 -9.24
N ALA A 25 1.25 -17.57 -8.58
CA ALA A 25 0.46 -16.50 -7.98
C ALA A 25 1.25 -15.82 -6.84
N LYS A 26 1.32 -14.49 -6.88
CA LYS A 26 2.04 -13.69 -5.88
C LYS A 26 1.13 -12.66 -5.24
N GLU A 27 1.20 -12.58 -3.93
CA GLU A 27 0.49 -11.60 -3.13
C GLU A 27 1.24 -10.26 -3.15
N TYR A 28 0.48 -9.17 -3.23
CA TYR A 28 1.02 -7.82 -3.21
C TYR A 28 0.14 -6.94 -2.33
N TRP A 29 0.78 -5.98 -1.69
CA TRP A 29 0.12 -4.95 -0.92
C TRP A 29 0.24 -3.62 -1.65
N LEU A 30 -0.89 -3.02 -1.98
CA LEU A 30 -0.92 -1.65 -2.46
C LEU A 30 -1.08 -0.72 -1.28
N CYS A 31 -0.06 0.12 -1.05
CA CYS A 31 -0.06 1.10 0.02
C CYS A 31 -0.47 2.47 -0.51
N TRP A 32 -1.53 3.04 0.07
CA TRP A 32 -1.90 4.44 -0.09
C TRP A 32 -1.15 5.27 0.92
N VAL A 33 -0.47 6.32 0.45
CA VAL A 33 0.29 7.25 1.28
C VAL A 33 -0.29 8.65 1.04
N THR A 34 -0.85 9.25 2.08
CA THR A 34 -1.33 10.64 2.05
C THR A 34 -0.23 11.53 2.63
N THR A 35 0.14 12.56 1.89
CA THR A 35 1.17 13.53 2.28
C THR A 35 0.55 14.90 2.45
N GLU A 36 0.84 15.59 3.55
CA GLU A 36 0.40 16.96 3.79
C GLU A 36 1.56 17.86 4.18
N ARG A 37 1.28 19.15 4.43
CA ARG A 37 2.26 20.14 4.89
C ARG A 37 1.71 20.88 6.10
N ASN A 38 2.55 21.06 7.10
CA ASN A 38 2.30 21.90 8.27
C ASN A 38 3.44 22.93 8.42
N GLU A 39 3.48 23.64 9.54
CA GLU A 39 4.52 24.65 9.82
C GLU A 39 5.95 24.08 9.87
N GLN A 40 6.10 22.79 10.18
CA GLN A 40 7.40 22.11 10.24
C GLN A 40 7.84 21.59 8.86
N GLY A 41 6.92 21.46 7.91
CA GLY A 41 7.19 21.04 6.54
C GLY A 41 6.23 19.94 6.05
N PRO A 42 6.60 19.23 4.98
CA PRO A 42 5.81 18.09 4.52
C PRO A 42 5.91 16.93 5.54
N TYR A 43 4.86 16.12 5.63
CA TYR A 43 4.79 14.93 6.48
C TYR A 43 3.85 13.87 5.88
N TYR A 44 4.00 12.60 6.28
CA TYR A 44 3.03 11.56 5.95
C TYR A 44 1.87 11.63 6.94
N ALA A 45 0.68 11.96 6.43
CA ALA A 45 -0.53 12.18 7.22
C ALA A 45 -1.42 10.94 7.29
N GLY A 46 -1.37 10.05 6.29
CA GLY A 46 -2.17 8.83 6.26
C GLY A 46 -1.46 7.72 5.51
N LEU A 47 -1.71 6.48 5.93
CA LEU A 47 -1.06 5.31 5.37
C LEU A 47 -1.94 4.08 5.50
N THR A 48 -2.44 3.54 4.40
CA THR A 48 -3.24 2.30 4.43
C THR A 48 -2.78 1.31 3.39
N ALA A 49 -3.08 0.02 3.57
CA ALA A 49 -2.78 -1.02 2.60
C ALA A 49 -4.04 -1.79 2.16
N CYS A 50 -4.10 -2.19 0.90
CA CYS A 50 -5.13 -3.12 0.40
C CYS A 50 -4.49 -4.28 -0.36
N TYR A 51 -5.13 -5.45 -0.27
CA TYR A 51 -4.62 -6.69 -0.84
C TYR A 51 -4.79 -6.76 -2.37
N LEU A 52 -3.80 -7.33 -3.02
CA LEU A 52 -3.81 -7.69 -4.43
C LEU A 52 -3.21 -9.09 -4.60
N LEU A 53 -3.73 -9.85 -5.55
CA LEU A 53 -3.14 -11.12 -5.97
C LEU A 53 -2.86 -11.03 -7.46
N VAL A 54 -1.66 -11.38 -7.92
CA VAL A 54 -1.31 -11.35 -9.33
C VAL A 54 -0.63 -12.65 -9.74
N ASN A 55 -1.19 -13.29 -10.75
CA ASN A 55 -0.59 -14.43 -11.42
C ASN A 55 -0.20 -14.04 -12.84
N LYS A 56 1.11 -13.95 -13.08
CA LYS A 56 1.66 -13.55 -14.37
C LYS A 56 1.60 -14.66 -15.42
N ALA A 57 1.61 -15.94 -15.01
CA ALA A 57 1.56 -17.08 -15.93
C ALA A 57 0.27 -17.06 -16.75
N ILE A 58 -0.87 -16.81 -16.08
CA ILE A 58 -2.19 -16.70 -16.72
C ILE A 58 -2.61 -15.24 -17.00
N ARG A 59 -1.73 -14.28 -16.70
CA ARG A 59 -1.95 -12.83 -16.86
C ARG A 59 -3.24 -12.34 -16.18
N ARG A 60 -3.54 -12.86 -14.99
CA ARG A 60 -4.71 -12.48 -14.17
C ARG A 60 -4.31 -11.84 -12.86
N GLY A 61 -5.13 -10.90 -12.41
CA GLY A 61 -4.95 -10.19 -11.16
C GLY A 61 -6.29 -10.07 -10.47
N TYR A 62 -6.28 -10.22 -9.15
CA TYR A 62 -7.43 -10.02 -8.30
C TYR A 62 -7.22 -8.76 -7.47
N LYS A 63 -8.26 -7.92 -7.43
CA LYS A 63 -8.35 -6.81 -6.50
C LYS A 63 -9.81 -6.53 -6.14
N SER A 64 -10.05 -6.21 -4.88
CA SER A 64 -11.35 -5.75 -4.43
C SER A 64 -11.46 -4.24 -4.65
N MET A 65 -12.28 -3.80 -5.60
CA MET A 65 -12.53 -2.37 -5.82
C MET A 65 -13.14 -1.68 -4.59
N PRO A 66 -14.12 -2.28 -3.86
CA PRO A 66 -14.61 -1.70 -2.61
C PRO A 66 -13.51 -1.50 -1.57
N GLU A 67 -12.67 -2.51 -1.34
CA GLU A 67 -11.55 -2.40 -0.40
C GLU A 67 -10.56 -1.32 -0.83
N HIS A 68 -10.20 -1.31 -2.11
CA HIS A 68 -9.23 -0.37 -2.67
C HIS A 68 -9.66 1.08 -2.49
N VAL A 69 -10.93 1.40 -2.77
CA VAL A 69 -11.49 2.75 -2.58
C VAL A 69 -11.66 3.08 -1.10
N ASN A 70 -12.09 2.14 -0.28
CA ASN A 70 -12.23 2.35 1.17
C ASN A 70 -10.89 2.65 1.85
N MET A 71 -9.82 1.94 1.48
CA MET A 71 -8.49 2.21 2.02
C MET A 71 -7.94 3.55 1.52
N MET A 72 -8.19 3.91 0.25
CA MET A 72 -7.87 5.24 -0.26
C MET A 72 -8.54 6.35 0.55
N ASP A 73 -9.86 6.27 0.74
CA ASP A 73 -10.63 7.25 1.53
C ASP A 73 -10.12 7.35 2.97
N LYS A 74 -9.84 6.20 3.61
CA LYS A 74 -9.28 6.18 4.97
C LYS A 74 -7.89 6.82 5.03
N SER A 75 -7.01 6.55 4.05
CA SER A 75 -5.71 7.23 3.96
C SER A 75 -5.87 8.73 3.83
N MET A 76 -6.81 9.20 2.99
CA MET A 76 -7.08 10.63 2.83
C MET A 76 -7.61 11.29 4.11
N LYS A 77 -8.28 10.52 4.97
CA LYS A 77 -8.75 10.92 6.30
C LYS A 77 -7.73 10.68 7.42
N HIS A 78 -6.44 10.55 7.08
CA HIS A 78 -5.32 10.42 8.01
C HIS A 78 -5.31 9.13 8.84
N HIS A 79 -6.03 8.09 8.40
CA HIS A 79 -5.94 6.80 9.06
C HIS A 79 -4.65 6.07 8.70
N ILE A 80 -4.17 5.27 9.66
CA ILE A 80 -2.98 4.43 9.55
C ILE A 80 -3.40 2.97 9.75
N ILE A 81 -3.42 2.20 8.68
CA ILE A 81 -3.96 0.83 8.65
C ILE A 81 -3.05 -0.05 7.78
N ILE A 82 -1.99 -0.57 8.41
CA ILE A 82 -0.97 -1.40 7.77
C ILE A 82 -0.71 -2.71 8.51
N ASP A 83 -1.46 -3.05 9.55
CA ASP A 83 -1.23 -4.27 10.34
C ASP A 83 -1.37 -5.55 9.50
N GLN A 84 -2.25 -5.52 8.50
CA GLN A 84 -2.54 -6.63 7.61
C GLN A 84 -1.38 -7.05 6.70
N ILE A 85 -0.36 -6.20 6.51
CA ILE A 85 0.74 -6.50 5.58
C ILE A 85 1.82 -7.39 6.20
N GLY A 86 1.86 -7.52 7.54
CA GLY A 86 2.87 -8.27 8.28
C GLY A 86 4.21 -7.54 8.42
N ASP A 87 5.03 -8.00 9.38
CA ASP A 87 6.22 -7.27 9.85
C ASP A 87 7.31 -7.10 8.79
N GLU A 88 7.51 -8.10 7.94
CA GLU A 88 8.49 -8.05 6.84
C GLU A 88 8.14 -6.92 5.85
N ASN A 89 6.87 -6.84 5.43
CA ASN A 89 6.42 -5.79 4.52
C ASN A 89 6.39 -4.42 5.21
N LYS A 90 6.09 -4.35 6.52
CA LYS A 90 6.20 -3.12 7.31
C LYS A 90 7.64 -2.59 7.31
N ALA A 91 8.64 -3.46 7.51
CA ALA A 91 10.05 -3.07 7.47
C ALA A 91 10.44 -2.48 6.10
N ILE A 92 10.07 -3.16 5.01
CA ILE A 92 10.33 -2.68 3.63
C ILE A 92 9.64 -1.32 3.37
N LEU A 93 8.39 -1.17 3.82
CA LEU A 93 7.63 0.06 3.64
C LEU A 93 8.20 1.22 4.47
N LYS A 94 8.67 0.94 5.70
CA LYS A 94 9.37 1.92 6.54
C LYS A 94 10.61 2.46 5.84
N ASP A 95 11.47 1.55 5.37
CA ASP A 95 12.69 1.92 4.65
C ASP A 95 12.35 2.71 3.38
N PHE A 96 11.29 2.33 2.67
CA PHE A 96 10.83 3.08 1.49
C PHE A 96 10.42 4.51 1.83
N LEU A 97 9.63 4.72 2.89
CA LEU A 97 9.16 6.06 3.30
C LEU A 97 10.31 6.94 3.81
N MET A 98 11.22 6.37 4.59
CA MET A 98 12.41 7.08 5.09
C MET A 98 13.35 7.49 3.94
N ASN A 99 13.57 6.59 2.97
CA ASN A 99 14.39 6.88 1.79
C ASN A 99 13.71 7.84 0.80
N HIS A 100 12.37 7.90 0.80
CA HIS A 100 11.64 8.83 -0.05
C HIS A 100 11.84 10.27 0.42
N ASP A 101 11.65 10.53 1.72
CA ASP A 101 11.93 11.82 2.35
C ASP A 101 12.07 11.63 3.88
N GLU A 102 13.29 11.73 4.38
CA GLU A 102 13.60 11.57 5.81
C GLU A 102 12.99 12.70 6.66
N GLY A 103 12.86 13.90 6.10
CA GLY A 103 12.23 15.03 6.78
C GLY A 103 10.74 14.78 6.98
N MET A 104 10.05 14.29 5.95
CA MET A 104 8.64 13.89 6.06
C MET A 104 8.42 12.81 7.09
N TRP A 105 9.31 11.80 7.13
CA TRP A 105 9.25 10.76 8.14
C TRP A 105 9.38 11.33 9.56
N LYS A 106 10.33 12.24 9.80
CA LYS A 106 10.55 12.86 11.11
C LYS A 106 9.38 13.75 11.55
N HIS A 107 8.71 14.42 10.62
CA HIS A 107 7.56 15.29 10.91
C HIS A 107 6.23 14.54 11.02
N SER A 108 6.19 13.25 10.67
CA SER A 108 4.99 12.43 10.82
C SER A 108 4.63 12.19 12.29
N SER A 109 3.36 11.88 12.52
CA SER A 109 2.83 11.66 13.86
C SER A 109 3.40 10.41 14.54
N ASP A 110 3.39 10.39 15.87
CA ASP A 110 3.78 9.22 16.67
C ASP A 110 2.95 7.99 16.30
N ALA A 111 1.67 8.16 15.96
CA ALA A 111 0.80 7.09 15.51
C ALA A 111 1.35 6.39 14.26
N LEU A 112 1.98 7.14 13.36
CA LEU A 112 2.62 6.57 12.18
C LEU A 112 3.84 5.76 12.58
N HIS A 113 4.73 6.29 13.42
CA HIS A 113 5.92 5.56 13.86
C HIS A 113 5.55 4.29 14.64
N GLN A 114 4.51 4.36 15.48
CA GLN A 114 4.00 3.21 16.24
C GLN A 114 3.44 2.10 15.34
N ALA A 115 2.85 2.44 14.19
CA ALA A 115 2.34 1.42 13.26
C ALA A 115 3.46 0.55 12.63
N PHE A 116 4.71 1.02 12.70
CA PHE A 116 5.92 0.34 12.22
C PHE A 116 6.79 -0.25 13.35
N ASN A 117 6.32 -0.21 14.60
CA ASN A 117 7.00 -0.82 15.75
C ASN A 117 6.51 -2.23 16.04
#